data_AF-A0A2K4ZBN4-F1
#
_entry.id   AF-A0A2K4ZBN4-F1
#
_cell.length_a   1.000
_cell.length_b   1.000
_cell.length_c   1.000
_cell.angle_alpha   90.00
_cell.angle_beta   90.00
_cell.angle_gamma   90.00
#
_symmetry.space_group_name_H-M   'P 1'
#
loop_
_entity.id
_entity.type
_entity.pdbx_description
1 polymer ?
#
loop_
_entity_poly.entity_id
_entity_poly.type
_entity_poly.pdbx_seq_one_letter_code
_entity_poly.pdbx_strand_id
1 'polypeptide(L)'
;MPKKAGMEKWKKKRRQEYLEMKQYRYYIFCEGQQTEPLYFMGFKKLIEDNPIYKDMVLIEIEPCQAETMRVIGMAERYVKKNKIQKGQIWRVYDKDSFPADDFNGVVNRAENLN
;
A
#
# COMPACT_ATOMS: atom_id res chain seq x y z
N MET A 1 -42.47 -46.70 -5.04
CA MET A 1 -41.76 -45.75 -4.17
C MET A 1 -41.41 -44.51 -5.00
N PRO A 2 -41.95 -43.32 -4.71
CA PRO A 2 -41.58 -42.14 -5.50
C PRO A 2 -40.19 -41.65 -5.07
N LYS A 3 -39.29 -41.53 -6.05
CA LYS A 3 -37.95 -40.97 -5.89
C LYS A 3 -38.10 -39.49 -5.54
N LYS A 4 -37.52 -39.04 -4.42
CA LYS A 4 -37.47 -37.63 -4.02
C LYS A 4 -36.62 -36.86 -5.02
N ALA A 5 -37.27 -36.28 -6.03
CA ALA A 5 -36.66 -35.36 -6.96
C ALA A 5 -36.46 -33.99 -6.28
N GLY A 6 -35.23 -33.47 -6.36
CA GLY A 6 -34.97 -32.03 -6.33
C GLY A 6 -34.95 -31.35 -4.96
N MET A 7 -33.92 -31.59 -4.15
CA MET A 7 -33.63 -30.77 -2.97
C MET A 7 -32.28 -30.04 -3.01
N GLU A 8 -31.64 -29.91 -4.18
CA GLU A 8 -30.32 -29.24 -4.30
C GLU A 8 -30.38 -27.82 -4.87
N LYS A 9 -31.48 -27.42 -5.51
CA LYS A 9 -31.55 -26.14 -6.26
C LYS A 9 -31.93 -24.90 -5.44
N TRP A 10 -32.20 -25.01 -4.14
CA TRP A 10 -32.65 -23.86 -3.33
C TRP A 10 -31.51 -23.06 -2.69
N LYS A 11 -30.29 -23.64 -2.57
CA LYS A 11 -29.12 -22.89 -2.10
C LYS A 11 -28.56 -22.06 -3.25
N LYS A 12 -28.91 -20.77 -3.31
CA LYS A 12 -28.18 -19.79 -4.13
C LYS A 12 -26.70 -19.86 -3.74
N LYS A 13 -25.81 -20.18 -4.69
CA LYS A 13 -24.36 -20.03 -4.51
C LYS A 13 -24.11 -18.58 -4.10
N ARG A 14 -23.36 -18.39 -3.01
CA ARG A 14 -22.95 -17.06 -2.53
C ARG A 14 -22.26 -16.34 -3.69
N ARG A 15 -22.77 -15.19 -4.11
CA ARG A 15 -22.11 -14.37 -5.14
C ARG A 15 -20.77 -13.91 -4.59
N GLN A 16 -19.68 -14.34 -5.22
CA GLN A 16 -18.32 -13.82 -5.07
C GLN A 16 -18.06 -12.75 -6.14
N GLU A 17 -19.06 -11.92 -6.45
CA GLU A 17 -18.89 -10.88 -7.45
C GLU A 17 -18.12 -9.71 -6.82
N TYR A 18 -16.85 -9.61 -7.23
CA TYR A 18 -15.96 -8.44 -7.21
C TYR A 18 -15.98 -7.61 -5.92
N LEU A 19 -15.36 -8.12 -4.85
CA LEU A 19 -14.74 -7.16 -3.92
C LEU A 19 -13.55 -6.56 -4.67
N GLU A 20 -13.55 -5.25 -4.91
CA GLU A 20 -12.32 -4.52 -5.20
C GLU A 20 -11.47 -4.57 -3.90
N MET A 21 -10.84 -5.72 -3.65
CA MET A 21 -10.07 -5.96 -2.44
C MET A 21 -8.92 -4.95 -2.41
N LYS A 22 -8.73 -4.34 -1.25
CA LYS A 22 -7.76 -3.28 -0.95
C LYS A 22 -8.15 -1.91 -1.52
N GLN A 23 -9.27 -1.39 -1.03
CA GLN A 23 -9.76 -0.02 -1.26
C GLN A 23 -8.69 1.03 -0.89
N TYR A 24 -7.98 0.81 0.21
CA TYR A 24 -6.91 1.70 0.66
C TYR A 24 -5.56 1.08 0.32
N ARG A 25 -4.69 1.84 -0.34
CA ARG A 25 -3.36 1.37 -0.76
C ARG A 25 -2.32 2.39 -0.37
N TYR A 26 -1.38 1.97 0.47
CA TYR A 26 -0.31 2.80 0.98
C TYR A 26 1.03 2.19 0.54
N TYR A 27 1.84 3.00 -0.12
CA TYR A 27 3.20 2.65 -0.52
C TYR A 27 4.15 3.52 0.28
N ILE A 28 4.80 2.94 1.27
CA ILE A 28 5.66 3.63 2.24
C ILE A 28 7.11 3.46 1.81
N PHE A 29 7.77 4.58 1.50
CA PHE A 29 9.17 4.63 1.14
C PHE A 29 9.97 5.19 2.32
N CYS A 30 10.86 4.37 2.86
CA CYS A 30 11.71 4.70 4.00
C CYS A 30 13.12 5.07 3.52
N GLU A 31 13.71 6.09 4.13
CA GLU A 31 15.11 6.46 3.90
C GLU A 31 16.04 5.37 4.43
N GLY A 32 15.78 4.94 5.67
CA GLY A 32 16.52 3.89 6.36
C GLY A 32 16.12 2.49 5.90
N GLN A 33 17.00 1.52 6.16
CA GLN A 33 16.75 0.11 5.83
C GLN A 33 16.19 -0.75 6.95
N GLN A 34 16.45 -0.36 8.19
CA GLN A 34 16.19 -1.21 9.33
C GLN A 34 15.12 -0.60 10.21
N THR A 35 15.40 0.52 10.86
CA THR A 35 14.52 1.07 11.91
C THR A 35 13.14 1.40 11.39
N GLU A 36 13.03 2.24 10.35
CA GLU A 36 11.74 2.67 9.82
C GLU A 36 10.99 1.52 9.12
N PRO A 37 11.62 0.72 8.22
CA PRO A 37 10.92 -0.39 7.59
C PRO A 37 10.41 -1.43 8.60
N LEU A 38 11.20 -1.76 9.63
CA LEU A 38 10.79 -2.70 10.68
C LEU A 38 9.63 -2.14 11.50
N TYR A 39 9.64 -0.84 11.81
CA TYR A 39 8.54 -0.17 12.50
C TYR A 39 7.23 -0.32 11.71
N PHE A 40 7.21 0.05 10.42
CA PHE A 40 6.01 -0.08 9.60
C PHE A 40 5.63 -1.52 9.31
N MET A 41 6.58 -2.44 9.26
CA MET A 41 6.30 -3.87 9.09
C MET A 41 5.51 -4.44 10.27
N GLY A 42 5.74 -3.92 11.49
CA GLY A 42 4.90 -4.19 12.65
C GLY A 42 3.45 -3.77 12.44
N PHE A 43 3.20 -2.55 11.95
CA PHE A 43 1.85 -2.08 11.65
C PHE A 43 1.18 -2.86 10.52
N LYS A 44 1.92 -3.17 9.45
CA LYS A 44 1.44 -4.01 8.35
C LYS A 44 0.91 -5.34 8.89
N LYS A 45 1.68 -6.00 9.76
CA LYS A 45 1.27 -7.26 10.37
C LYS A 45 0.00 -7.13 11.20
N LEU A 46 -0.11 -6.11 12.04
CA LEU A 46 -1.31 -5.88 12.86
C LEU A 46 -2.58 -5.65 12.01
N ILE A 47 -2.43 -4.98 10.87
CA ILE A 47 -3.53 -4.70 9.93
C ILE A 47 -3.91 -5.97 9.16
N GLU A 48 -2.92 -6.74 8.71
CA GLU A 48 -3.14 -8.01 7.99
C GLU A 48 -3.68 -9.13 8.87
N ASP A 49 -3.38 -9.11 10.17
CA ASP A 49 -3.89 -10.08 11.15
C ASP A 49 -5.38 -9.82 11.46
N ASN A 50 -5.89 -8.62 11.21
CA ASN A 50 -7.30 -8.30 11.39
C ASN A 50 -8.12 -8.69 10.14
N PRO A 51 -9.07 -9.63 10.24
CA PRO A 51 -9.85 -10.12 9.09
C PRO A 51 -10.63 -9.03 8.35
N ILE A 52 -11.00 -7.95 9.04
CA ILE A 52 -11.74 -6.83 8.45
C ILE A 52 -10.80 -5.98 7.59
N TYR A 53 -9.59 -5.71 8.06
CA TYR A 53 -8.66 -4.80 7.39
C TYR A 53 -7.78 -5.48 6.34
N LYS A 54 -7.49 -6.77 6.49
CA LYS A 54 -6.68 -7.56 5.56
C LYS A 54 -7.15 -7.45 4.10
N ASP A 55 -8.46 -7.46 3.88
CA ASP A 55 -9.05 -7.39 2.54
C ASP A 55 -9.37 -5.95 2.10
N MET A 56 -9.20 -4.96 2.99
CA MET A 56 -9.49 -3.54 2.74
C MET A 56 -8.26 -2.65 2.57
N VAL A 57 -7.13 -3.03 3.15
CA VAL A 57 -5.92 -2.19 3.19
C VAL A 57 -4.72 -2.94 2.59
N LEU A 58 -4.05 -2.31 1.64
CA LEU A 58 -2.73 -2.71 1.15
C LEU A 58 -1.68 -1.79 1.75
N ILE A 59 -0.65 -2.35 2.36
CA ILE A 59 0.56 -1.61 2.75
C ILE A 59 1.75 -2.29 2.11
N GLU A 60 2.48 -1.57 1.27
CA GLU A 60 3.79 -1.99 0.76
C GLU A 60 4.85 -1.05 1.30
N ILE A 61 5.97 -1.62 1.76
CA ILE A 61 7.05 -0.89 2.42
C ILE A 61 8.32 -1.15 1.62
N GLU A 62 8.94 -0.08 1.14
CA GLU A 62 10.14 -0.12 0.32
C GLU A 62 11.29 0.63 1.02
N PRO A 63 12.38 -0.08 1.43
CA PRO A 63 13.58 0.57 1.94
C PRO A 63 14.39 1.16 0.77
N CYS A 64 14.57 2.48 0.73
CA CYS A 64 15.16 3.16 -0.43
C CYS A 64 16.68 3.24 -0.44
N GLN A 65 17.37 3.19 0.71
CA GLN A 65 18.84 3.38 0.79
C GLN A 65 19.36 4.58 -0.02
N ALA A 66 18.62 5.69 -0.07
CA ALA A 66 18.94 6.74 -1.01
C ALA A 66 18.67 8.13 -0.46
N GLU A 67 19.59 9.04 -0.76
CA GLU A 67 19.43 10.46 -0.54
C GLU A 67 18.13 10.98 -1.15
N THR A 68 17.58 11.94 -0.43
CA THR A 68 16.18 12.29 -0.41
C THR A 68 15.57 12.71 -1.74
N MET A 69 16.34 13.30 -2.65
CA MET A 69 15.81 13.68 -3.96
C MET A 69 15.59 12.48 -4.88
N ARG A 70 16.26 11.34 -4.64
CA ARG A 70 16.12 10.12 -5.45
C ARG A 70 14.89 9.29 -5.05
N VAL A 71 14.34 9.50 -3.85
CA VAL A 71 13.19 8.74 -3.34
C VAL A 71 11.93 9.02 -4.16
N ILE A 72 11.68 10.27 -4.57
CA ILE A 72 10.57 10.57 -5.51
C ILE A 72 10.75 9.81 -6.82
N GLY A 73 11.96 9.84 -7.39
CA GLY A 73 12.24 9.09 -8.61
C GLY A 73 12.12 7.56 -8.43
N MET A 74 12.40 7.04 -7.23
CA MET A 74 12.15 5.63 -6.91
C MET A 74 10.66 5.32 -6.85
N ALA A 75 9.87 6.19 -6.20
CA ALA A 75 8.43 6.05 -6.14
C ALA A 75 7.79 6.11 -7.54
N GLU A 76 8.20 7.05 -8.39
CA GLU A 76 7.77 7.13 -9.80
C GLU A 76 8.11 5.85 -10.57
N ARG A 77 9.34 5.36 -10.44
CA ARG A 77 9.77 4.09 -11.07
C ARG A 77 8.97 2.91 -10.56
N TYR A 78 8.70 2.85 -9.26
CA TYR A 78 7.95 1.79 -8.62
C TYR A 78 6.50 1.76 -9.11
N VAL A 79 5.83 2.92 -9.14
CA VAL A 79 4.46 3.08 -9.65
C VAL A 79 4.38 2.65 -11.11
N LYS A 80 5.30 3.13 -11.94
CA LYS A 80 5.34 2.80 -13.37
C LYS A 80 5.62 1.32 -13.63
N LYS A 81 6.58 0.73 -12.91
CA LYS A 81 6.95 -0.68 -13.03
C LYS A 81 5.80 -1.60 -12.62
N ASN A 82 5.13 -1.28 -11.51
CA ASN A 82 4.04 -2.09 -10.97
C ASN A 82 2.66 -1.73 -11.54
N LYS A 83 2.59 -0.76 -12.48
CA LYS A 83 1.36 -0.27 -13.10
C LYS A 83 0.29 0.14 -12.08
N ILE A 84 0.74 0.79 -11.00
CA ILE A 84 -0.15 1.22 -9.92
C ILE A 84 -1.00 2.38 -10.42
N GLN A 85 -2.32 2.19 -10.42
CA GLN A 85 -3.29 3.20 -10.88
C GLN A 85 -3.94 3.98 -9.74
N LYS A 86 -3.92 3.44 -8.52
CA LYS A 86 -4.57 4.00 -7.32
C LYS A 86 -3.72 3.67 -6.10
N GLY A 87 -3.53 4.66 -5.23
CA GLY A 87 -2.86 4.51 -3.94
C GLY A 87 -2.17 5.80 -3.51
N GLN A 88 -1.82 5.84 -2.23
CA GLN A 88 -1.08 6.94 -1.62
C GLN A 88 0.39 6.55 -1.49
N ILE A 89 1.27 7.48 -1.83
CA ILE A 89 2.70 7.34 -1.67
C ILE A 89 3.08 8.11 -0.42
N TRP A 90 3.62 7.40 0.57
CA TRP A 90 4.06 7.95 1.83
C TRP A 90 5.57 7.89 1.87
N ARG A 91 6.17 8.99 2.27
CA ARG A 91 7.61 9.13 2.34
C ARG A 91 7.99 9.40 3.78
N VAL A 92 8.91 8.62 4.32
CA VAL A 92 9.36 8.71 5.70
C VAL A 92 10.85 9.02 5.72
N TYR A 93 11.21 10.02 6.52
CA TYR A 93 12.58 10.50 6.69
C TYR A 93 12.69 11.24 8.02
N ASP A 94 13.90 11.28 8.58
CA ASP A 94 14.16 12.00 9.82
C ASP A 94 14.23 13.51 9.58
N LYS A 95 13.72 14.29 10.53
CA LYS A 95 13.69 15.76 10.46
C LYS A 95 15.09 16.37 10.35
N ASP A 96 16.08 15.73 10.97
CA ASP A 96 17.46 16.21 11.04
C ASP A 96 18.31 15.79 9.81
N SER A 97 17.74 15.01 8.90
CA SER A 97 18.43 14.55 7.68
C SER A 97 18.52 15.61 6.57
N PHE A 98 17.96 16.83 6.73
CA PHE A 98 17.89 17.84 5.67
C PHE A 98 18.35 19.25 6.07
N PRO A 99 19.04 19.96 5.17
CA PRO A 99 18.96 21.41 5.07
C PRO A 99 17.52 21.82 4.71
N ALA A 100 17.02 22.92 5.29
CA ALA A 100 15.63 23.38 5.10
C ALA A 100 15.22 23.58 3.62
N ASP A 101 16.19 23.87 2.74
CA ASP A 101 15.95 24.07 1.31
C ASP A 101 15.58 22.77 0.57
N ASP A 102 16.14 21.63 0.96
CA ASP A 102 15.85 20.33 0.32
C ASP A 102 14.47 19.78 0.71
N PHE A 103 14.00 20.12 1.92
CA PHE A 103 12.65 19.76 2.38
C PHE A 103 11.57 20.37 1.47
N ASN A 104 11.73 21.65 1.13
CA ASN A 104 10.78 22.38 0.26
C ASN A 104 10.83 21.87 -1.19
N GLY A 105 12.00 21.46 -1.69
CA GLY A 105 12.14 20.89 -3.03
C GLY A 105 11.35 19.59 -3.23
N VAL A 106 11.27 18.74 -2.20
CA VAL A 106 10.48 17.51 -2.20
C VAL A 106 8.98 17.81 -2.28
N VAL A 107 8.51 18.78 -1.48
CA VAL A 107 7.09 19.18 -1.46
C VAL A 107 6.68 19.75 -2.82
N ASN A 108 7.45 20.70 -3.35
CA ASN A 108 7.19 21.29 -4.67
C ASN A 108 7.12 20.23 -5.78
N ARG A 109 8.00 19.22 -5.75
CA ARG A 109 7.99 18.16 -6.76
C ARG A 109 6.80 17.21 -6.59
N ALA A 110 6.40 16.91 -5.36
CA ALA A 110 5.21 16.11 -5.09
C ALA A 110 3.92 16.81 -5.54
N GLU A 111 3.81 18.12 -5.30
CA GLU A 111 2.66 18.92 -5.74
C GLU A 111 2.53 18.96 -7.28
N ASN A 112 3.64 19.07 -8.01
CA ASN A 112 3.63 19.05 -9.47
C ASN A 112 3.29 17.67 -10.07
N LEU A 113 3.29 16.60 -9.27
CA LEU A 113 3.00 15.23 -9.72
C LEU A 113 1.53 14.80 -9.48
N ASN A 114 0.78 15.56 -8.68
CA ASN A 114 -0.65 15.33 -8.39
C ASN A 114 -1.55 16.04 -9.40
#